data_AF-A0A956YST6-F1
#
_entry.id   AF-A0A956YST6-F1
#
_cell.length_a   1.000
_cell.length_b   1.000
_cell.length_c   1.000
_cell.angle_alpha   90.00
_cell.angle_beta   90.00
_cell.angle_gamma   90.00
#
_symmetry.space_group_name_H-M   'P 1'
#
loop_
_entity.id
_entity.type
_entity.pdbx_description
1 polymer ?
#
loop_
_entity_poly.entity_id
_entity_poly.type
_entity_poly.pdbx_seq_one_letter_code
_entity_poly.pdbx_strand_id
1 'polypeptide(L)'
;MTQSVDAQTLANIRAARTVNNISPETHRVPFQNLRHLLSLHATVTPEKVFLIHYDADSNREEYTYAAFNARVHQAASYLYDDLGVRRGDRVATIAFNHTDTVVLYFACWLIGAAVAPQNVAEDDRRIAYILRNSEAVVCFVRAEYLERAEQIIHGTDEGLGAPSIRQIVVIGDGTPTAYPEFAAEIASRPNTFVSTDERPELDDEALLVYTSGTTGAPKGVVLTQYNLMIDAKGISQWQAITGNQRMM
;
A
#
# COMPACT_ATOMS: atom_id res chain seq x y z
N MET A 1 28.54 23.30 -15.73
CA MET A 1 29.26 24.02 -14.65
C MET A 1 28.41 23.95 -13.40
N THR A 2 28.66 22.99 -12.52
CA THR A 2 28.04 22.95 -11.19
C THR A 2 28.68 24.07 -10.37
N GLN A 3 27.92 25.13 -10.06
CA GLN A 3 28.40 26.14 -9.12
C GLN A 3 28.62 25.45 -7.76
N SER A 4 29.85 25.53 -7.26
CA SER A 4 30.22 25.10 -5.91
C SER A 4 29.42 25.94 -4.91
N VAL A 5 28.51 25.31 -4.18
CA VAL A 5 27.79 25.93 -3.06
C VAL A 5 28.82 26.28 -1.98
N ASP A 6 28.85 27.53 -1.51
CA ASP A 6 29.80 27.95 -0.48
C ASP A 6 29.50 27.29 0.89
N ALA A 7 30.50 27.30 1.77
CA ALA A 7 30.41 26.63 3.07
C ALA A 7 29.29 27.20 3.97
N GLN A 8 29.01 28.50 3.89
CA GLN A 8 27.95 29.14 4.67
C GLN A 8 26.58 28.69 4.16
N THR A 9 26.40 28.63 2.85
CA THR A 9 25.16 28.12 2.24
C THR A 9 24.93 26.64 2.58
N LEU A 10 25.97 25.80 2.55
CA LEU A 10 25.87 24.40 3.00
C LEU A 10 25.50 24.27 4.49
N ALA A 11 26.07 25.13 5.34
CA ALA A 11 25.73 25.17 6.76
C ALA A 11 24.26 25.58 6.98
N ASN A 12 23.79 26.59 6.24
CA ASN A 12 22.40 27.03 6.30
C ASN A 12 21.44 25.93 5.82
N ILE A 13 21.77 25.22 4.74
CA ILE A 13 20.97 24.08 4.24
C ILE A 13 20.90 22.97 5.29
N ARG A 14 22.03 22.61 5.92
CA ARG A 14 22.05 21.60 6.98
C ARG A 14 21.19 22.04 8.16
N ALA A 15 21.37 23.26 8.66
CA ALA A 15 20.60 23.80 9.77
C ALA A 15 19.09 23.82 9.48
N ALA A 16 18.68 24.28 8.30
CA ALA A 16 17.28 24.32 7.87
C ALA A 16 16.65 22.92 7.71
N ARG A 17 17.48 21.90 7.45
CA ARG A 17 17.04 20.50 7.35
C ARG A 17 16.99 19.77 8.69
N THR A 18 17.52 20.35 9.75
CA THR A 18 17.49 19.77 11.10
C THR A 18 16.45 20.44 11.98
N VAL A 19 15.82 19.66 12.86
CA VAL A 19 14.99 20.19 13.95
C VAL A 19 15.59 19.69 15.26
N ASN A 20 15.91 20.61 16.18
CA ASN A 20 16.58 20.29 17.44
C ASN A 20 17.88 19.47 17.26
N ASN A 21 18.70 19.81 16.26
CA ASN A 21 19.94 19.10 15.86
C ASN A 21 19.74 17.65 15.38
N ILE A 22 18.50 17.25 15.08
CA ILE A 22 18.21 15.92 14.54
C ILE A 22 18.25 16.00 13.01
N SER A 23 19.05 15.12 12.38
CA SER A 23 19.14 14.98 10.93
C SER A 23 17.80 14.51 10.34
N PRO A 24 17.40 14.98 9.14
CA PRO A 24 16.22 14.43 8.46
C PRO A 24 16.39 12.96 8.08
N GLU A 25 17.62 12.46 8.03
CA GLU A 25 17.97 11.06 7.75
C GLU A 25 17.85 10.16 8.99
N THR A 26 17.52 10.72 10.16
CA THR A 26 17.35 9.94 11.39
C THR A 26 15.91 9.40 11.48
N HIS A 27 15.74 8.09 11.28
CA HIS A 27 14.46 7.43 11.53
C HIS A 27 14.14 7.40 13.04
N ARG A 28 12.93 7.84 13.40
CA ARG A 28 12.45 7.98 14.81
C ARG A 28 11.38 6.97 15.21
N VAL A 29 11.42 5.79 14.59
CA VAL A 29 10.55 4.65 14.87
C VAL A 29 11.39 3.48 15.37
N PRO A 30 10.91 2.65 16.32
CA PRO A 30 11.71 1.57 16.91
C PRO A 30 11.72 0.30 16.04
N PHE A 31 11.25 0.38 14.80
CA PHE A 31 11.05 -0.76 13.92
C PHE A 31 11.86 -0.60 12.63
N GLN A 32 12.34 -1.73 12.07
CA GLN A 32 13.14 -1.74 10.85
C GLN A 32 12.33 -1.46 9.57
N ASN A 33 11.03 -1.78 9.57
CA ASN A 33 10.07 -1.59 8.48
C ASN A 33 8.68 -2.07 8.97
N LEU A 34 7.66 -1.98 8.12
CA LEU A 34 6.29 -2.42 8.44
C LEU A 34 6.19 -3.94 8.64
N ARG A 35 7.01 -4.73 7.92
CA ARG A 35 7.12 -6.19 8.14
C ARG A 35 7.54 -6.50 9.58
N HIS A 36 8.60 -5.87 10.08
CA HIS A 36 9.10 -6.09 11.43
C HIS A 36 8.04 -5.72 12.48
N LEU A 37 7.34 -4.59 12.29
CA LEU A 37 6.24 -4.18 13.16
C LEU A 37 5.15 -5.27 13.23
N LEU A 38 4.67 -5.74 12.09
CA LEU A 38 3.60 -6.74 12.03
C LEU A 38 4.05 -8.08 12.64
N SER A 39 5.24 -8.57 12.27
CA SER A 39 5.78 -9.83 12.80
C SER A 39 5.97 -9.78 14.32
N LEU A 40 6.40 -8.64 14.88
CA LEU A 40 6.53 -8.46 16.32
C LEU A 40 5.17 -8.65 17.02
N HIS A 41 4.12 -7.99 16.53
CA HIS A 41 2.79 -8.10 17.13
C HIS A 41 2.17 -9.49 16.94
N ALA A 42 2.38 -10.12 15.78
CA ALA A 42 1.96 -11.50 15.54
C ALA A 42 2.67 -12.50 16.46
N THR A 43 3.88 -12.18 16.92
CA THR A 43 4.64 -13.05 17.85
C THR A 43 4.30 -12.78 19.31
N VAL A 44 4.19 -11.52 19.70
CA VAL A 44 4.03 -11.12 21.12
C VAL A 44 2.57 -11.20 21.56
N THR A 45 1.62 -10.89 20.68
CA THR A 45 0.17 -10.89 20.97
C THR A 45 -0.63 -11.59 19.86
N PRO A 46 -0.35 -12.87 19.56
CA PRO A 46 -0.90 -13.57 18.39
C PRO A 46 -2.43 -13.59 18.34
N GLU A 47 -3.07 -13.86 19.48
CA GLU A 47 -4.53 -14.04 19.60
C GLU A 47 -5.30 -12.73 19.71
N LYS A 48 -4.61 -11.59 19.83
CA LYS A 48 -5.29 -10.32 19.96
C LYS A 48 -5.89 -9.91 18.61
N VAL A 49 -7.15 -9.50 18.64
CA VAL A 49 -7.86 -8.99 17.45
C VAL A 49 -7.15 -7.73 16.93
N PHE A 50 -6.81 -7.77 15.65
CA PHE A 50 -6.17 -6.67 14.92
C PHE A 50 -7.18 -5.93 14.04
N LEU A 51 -7.97 -6.67 13.26
CA LEU A 51 -8.88 -6.11 12.27
C LEU A 51 -10.28 -6.72 12.44
N ILE A 52 -11.30 -5.86 12.40
CA ILE A 52 -12.71 -6.24 12.43
C ILE A 52 -13.37 -5.58 11.22
N HIS A 53 -14.16 -6.34 10.49
CA HIS A 53 -14.92 -5.86 9.34
C HIS A 53 -16.37 -6.31 9.46
N TYR A 54 -17.27 -5.41 9.05
CA TYR A 54 -18.69 -5.71 8.92
C TYR A 54 -19.04 -5.56 7.45
N ASP A 55 -19.58 -6.62 6.84
CA ASP A 55 -20.04 -6.57 5.46
C ASP A 55 -21.39 -5.81 5.35
N ALA A 56 -21.92 -5.72 4.14
CA ALA A 56 -23.18 -5.02 3.86
C ALA A 56 -24.37 -5.61 4.62
N ASP A 57 -24.32 -6.91 4.95
CA ASP A 57 -25.35 -7.64 5.70
C ASP A 57 -25.07 -7.63 7.22
N SER A 58 -24.10 -6.83 7.67
CA SER A 58 -23.64 -6.73 9.07
C SER A 58 -23.05 -8.03 9.63
N ASN A 59 -22.63 -8.97 8.78
CA ASN A 59 -21.85 -10.11 9.22
C ASN A 59 -20.47 -9.64 9.64
N ARG A 60 -19.96 -10.24 10.72
CA ARG A 60 -18.73 -9.81 11.36
C ARG A 60 -17.59 -10.76 11.02
N GLU A 61 -16.55 -10.22 10.40
CA GLU A 61 -15.27 -10.89 10.17
C GLU A 61 -14.21 -10.31 11.11
N GLU A 62 -13.34 -11.18 11.63
CA GLU A 62 -12.21 -10.75 12.46
C GLU A 62 -10.92 -11.46 12.09
N TYR A 63 -9.82 -10.71 12.19
CA TYR A 63 -8.48 -11.27 12.15
C TYR A 63 -7.74 -10.96 13.44
N THR A 64 -7.17 -12.00 14.06
CA THR A 64 -6.13 -11.84 15.07
C THR A 64 -4.82 -11.38 14.41
N TYR A 65 -3.86 -10.87 15.17
CA TYR A 65 -2.55 -10.52 14.63
C TYR A 65 -1.87 -11.71 13.92
N ALA A 66 -1.96 -12.91 14.49
CA ALA A 66 -1.40 -14.12 13.87
C ALA A 66 -2.11 -14.47 12.55
N ALA A 67 -3.45 -14.45 12.54
CA ALA A 67 -4.23 -14.76 11.34
C ALA A 67 -4.03 -13.72 10.22
N PHE A 68 -4.00 -12.43 10.58
CA PHE A 68 -3.73 -11.35 9.63
C PHE A 68 -2.31 -11.47 9.04
N ASN A 69 -1.30 -11.68 9.90
CA ASN A 69 0.08 -11.86 9.44
C ASN A 69 0.22 -13.05 8.49
N ALA A 70 -0.39 -14.20 8.81
CA ALA A 70 -0.39 -15.37 7.92
C ALA A 70 -0.97 -15.02 6.54
N ARG A 71 -2.13 -14.35 6.50
CA ARG A 71 -2.79 -13.94 5.24
C ARG A 71 -1.94 -12.94 4.44
N VAL A 72 -1.28 -12.01 5.11
CA VAL A 72 -0.32 -11.07 4.49
C VAL A 72 0.86 -11.82 3.85
N HIS A 73 1.41 -12.83 4.51
CA HIS A 73 2.49 -13.64 3.94
C HIS A 73 2.02 -14.45 2.72
N GLN A 74 0.81 -15.01 2.76
CA GLN A 74 0.22 -15.70 1.60
C GLN A 74 0.07 -14.76 0.40
N ALA A 75 -0.46 -13.55 0.64
CA ALA A 75 -0.60 -12.52 -0.39
C ALA A 75 0.76 -12.03 -0.92
N ALA A 76 1.76 -11.87 -0.06
CA ALA A 76 3.11 -11.49 -0.47
C ALA A 76 3.74 -12.52 -1.40
N SER A 77 3.57 -13.82 -1.12
CA SER A 77 4.00 -14.90 -2.01
C SER A 77 3.30 -14.83 -3.37
N TYR A 78 1.99 -14.57 -3.41
CA TYR A 78 1.27 -14.42 -4.69
C TYR A 78 1.75 -13.23 -5.51
N LEU A 79 1.89 -12.07 -4.86
CA LEU A 79 2.43 -10.86 -5.49
C LEU A 79 3.81 -11.11 -6.09
N TYR A 80 4.68 -11.77 -5.33
CA TYR A 80 6.08 -11.96 -5.71
C TYR A 80 6.28 -13.10 -6.73
N ASP A 81 5.75 -14.29 -6.46
CA ASP A 81 6.06 -15.49 -7.25
C ASP A 81 5.29 -15.52 -8.59
N ASP A 82 4.01 -15.16 -8.57
CA ASP A 82 3.10 -15.37 -9.71
C ASP A 82 2.83 -14.08 -10.46
N LEU A 83 2.56 -13.00 -9.71
CA LEU A 83 2.35 -11.69 -10.31
C LEU A 83 3.68 -11.02 -10.63
N GLY A 84 4.81 -11.48 -10.12
CA GLY A 84 6.13 -10.95 -10.47
C GLY A 84 6.36 -9.51 -9.98
N VAL A 85 5.66 -9.07 -8.94
CA VAL A 85 5.85 -7.75 -8.30
C VAL A 85 7.16 -7.76 -7.52
N ARG A 86 7.94 -6.69 -7.65
CA ARG A 86 9.26 -6.54 -7.03
C ARG A 86 9.33 -5.27 -6.18
N ARG A 87 10.40 -5.15 -5.38
CA ARG A 87 10.70 -3.92 -4.62
C ARG A 87 10.76 -2.72 -5.56
N GLY A 88 10.05 -1.65 -5.22
CA GLY A 88 9.92 -0.44 -6.05
C GLY A 88 8.78 -0.46 -7.07
N ASP A 89 8.16 -1.61 -7.33
CA ASP A 89 6.95 -1.66 -8.16
C ASP A 89 5.76 -1.02 -7.43
N ARG A 90 4.75 -0.61 -8.22
CA ARG A 90 3.50 -0.06 -7.73
C ARG A 90 2.33 -0.97 -8.07
N VAL A 91 1.48 -1.21 -7.07
CA VAL A 91 0.25 -1.99 -7.20
C VAL A 91 -0.94 -1.06 -7.02
N ALA A 92 -1.81 -0.99 -8.02
CA ALA A 92 -3.01 -0.16 -7.96
C ALA A 92 -4.18 -0.92 -7.32
N THR A 93 -5.11 -0.17 -6.72
CA THR A 93 -6.39 -0.71 -6.28
C THR A 93 -7.55 0.12 -6.81
N ILE A 94 -8.58 -0.53 -7.36
CA ILE A 94 -9.90 0.07 -7.62
C ILE A 94 -10.86 -0.68 -6.70
N ALA A 95 -10.86 -0.27 -5.44
CA ALA A 95 -11.52 -0.98 -4.37
C ALA A 95 -12.02 0.00 -3.30
N PHE A 96 -13.08 -0.38 -2.60
CA PHE A 96 -13.48 0.26 -1.36
C PHE A 96 -12.78 -0.38 -0.15
N ASN A 97 -13.08 0.12 1.05
CA ASN A 97 -12.54 -0.40 2.30
C ASN A 97 -12.98 -1.86 2.53
N HIS A 98 -12.04 -2.79 2.51
CA HIS A 98 -12.28 -4.21 2.76
C HIS A 98 -11.07 -4.83 3.45
N THR A 99 -11.25 -5.96 4.14
CA THR A 99 -10.16 -6.69 4.81
C THR A 99 -9.06 -7.07 3.84
N ASP A 100 -9.41 -7.59 2.67
CA ASP A 100 -8.44 -7.94 1.62
C ASP A 100 -7.63 -6.73 1.11
N THR A 101 -8.23 -5.53 1.08
CA THR A 101 -7.50 -4.30 0.72
C THR A 101 -6.41 -4.04 1.77
N VAL A 102 -6.70 -4.21 3.05
CA VAL A 102 -5.71 -4.03 4.13
C VAL A 102 -4.61 -5.10 4.05
N VAL A 103 -4.99 -6.37 3.80
CA VAL A 103 -4.04 -7.48 3.60
C VAL A 103 -3.10 -7.17 2.43
N LEU A 104 -3.65 -6.73 1.29
CA LEU A 104 -2.89 -6.39 0.08
C LEU A 104 -1.86 -5.29 0.36
N TYR A 105 -2.23 -4.25 1.11
CA TYR A 105 -1.30 -3.16 1.42
C TYR A 105 -0.11 -3.65 2.23
N PHE A 106 -0.37 -4.40 3.31
CA PHE A 106 0.69 -4.99 4.10
C PHE A 106 1.53 -5.99 3.29
N ALA A 107 0.93 -6.74 2.37
CA ALA A 107 1.65 -7.66 1.49
C ALA A 107 2.60 -6.91 0.54
N CYS A 108 2.17 -5.78 -0.04
CA CYS A 108 3.01 -4.90 -0.84
C CYS A 108 4.20 -4.37 -0.02
N TRP A 109 3.94 -3.84 1.18
CA TRP A 109 5.00 -3.33 2.05
C TRP A 109 5.98 -4.41 2.52
N LEU A 110 5.49 -5.66 2.65
CA LEU A 110 6.32 -6.81 3.03
C LEU A 110 7.33 -7.19 1.95
N ILE A 111 7.06 -6.87 0.69
CA ILE A 111 7.94 -7.08 -0.47
C ILE A 111 8.61 -5.78 -0.98
N GLY A 112 8.37 -4.65 -0.32
CA GLY A 112 8.93 -3.34 -0.70
C GLY A 112 8.26 -2.70 -1.92
N ALA A 113 7.04 -3.11 -2.24
CA ALA A 113 6.20 -2.48 -3.27
C ALA A 113 5.31 -1.39 -2.65
N ALA A 114 4.98 -0.39 -3.46
CA ALA A 114 4.09 0.70 -3.08
C ALA A 114 2.66 0.44 -3.55
N VAL A 115 1.69 0.99 -2.83
CA VAL A 115 0.28 0.94 -3.24
C VAL A 115 -0.16 2.26 -3.85
N ALA A 116 -0.89 2.22 -4.97
CA ALA A 116 -1.48 3.39 -5.62
C ALA A 116 -3.02 3.27 -5.64
N PRO A 117 -3.71 3.60 -4.54
CA PRO A 117 -5.14 3.38 -4.44
C PRO A 117 -5.95 4.43 -5.19
N GLN A 118 -7.03 3.97 -5.83
CA GLN A 118 -7.94 4.80 -6.60
C GLN A 118 -9.22 5.04 -5.81
N ASN A 119 -9.62 6.31 -5.73
CA ASN A 119 -10.94 6.65 -5.24
C ASN A 119 -11.96 6.29 -6.34
N VAL A 120 -12.80 5.29 -6.04
CA VAL A 120 -13.81 4.78 -6.97
C VAL A 120 -14.87 5.83 -7.34
N ALA A 121 -14.98 6.93 -6.60
CA ALA A 121 -15.85 8.06 -6.94
C ALA A 121 -15.26 9.04 -7.97
N GLU A 122 -13.97 8.91 -8.32
CA GLU A 122 -13.35 9.77 -9.35
C GLU A 122 -13.84 9.42 -10.76
N ASP A 123 -13.68 10.36 -11.69
CA ASP A 123 -13.99 10.14 -13.10
C ASP A 123 -13.00 9.17 -13.78
N ASP A 124 -13.48 8.44 -14.78
CA ASP A 124 -12.72 7.38 -15.46
C ASP A 124 -11.40 7.87 -16.07
N ARG A 125 -11.41 9.07 -16.65
CA ARG A 125 -10.22 9.67 -17.26
C ARG A 125 -9.19 10.05 -16.21
N ARG A 126 -9.62 10.50 -15.02
CA ARG A 126 -8.73 10.75 -13.90
C ARG A 126 -8.15 9.46 -13.33
N ILE A 127 -8.96 8.42 -13.15
CA ILE A 127 -8.45 7.10 -12.74
C ILE A 127 -7.42 6.62 -13.76
N ALA A 128 -7.73 6.64 -15.05
CA ALA A 128 -6.80 6.24 -16.11
C ALA A 128 -5.51 7.08 -16.10
N TYR A 129 -5.61 8.40 -15.90
CA TYR A 129 -4.44 9.27 -15.74
C TYR A 129 -3.58 8.84 -14.55
N ILE A 130 -4.19 8.57 -13.39
CA ILE A 130 -3.47 8.14 -12.20
C ILE A 130 -2.80 6.79 -12.42
N LEU A 131 -3.50 5.81 -12.99
CA LEU A 131 -2.93 4.49 -13.29
C LEU A 131 -1.73 4.59 -14.26
N ARG A 132 -1.80 5.45 -15.29
CA ARG A 132 -0.67 5.73 -16.16
C ARG A 132 0.48 6.43 -15.44
N ASN A 133 0.18 7.49 -14.70
CA ASN A 133 1.21 8.33 -14.08
C ASN A 133 1.91 7.62 -12.91
N SER A 134 1.18 6.75 -12.21
CA SER A 134 1.75 5.88 -11.17
C SER A 134 2.60 4.78 -11.75
N GLU A 135 2.44 4.42 -13.04
CA GLU A 135 3.12 3.29 -13.66
C GLU A 135 2.87 1.97 -12.91
N ALA A 136 1.68 1.83 -12.29
CA ALA A 136 1.33 0.62 -11.58
C ALA A 136 1.33 -0.61 -12.52
N VAL A 137 1.87 -1.73 -12.03
CA VAL A 137 2.09 -2.94 -12.84
C VAL A 137 0.97 -3.97 -12.73
N VAL A 138 0.25 -3.95 -11.61
CA VAL A 138 -0.91 -4.82 -11.34
C VAL A 138 -2.01 -3.97 -10.73
N CYS A 139 -3.27 -4.27 -11.07
CA CYS A 139 -4.43 -3.62 -10.46
C CYS A 139 -5.35 -4.63 -9.79
N PHE A 140 -5.58 -4.45 -8.49
CA PHE A 140 -6.57 -5.22 -7.75
C PHE A 140 -7.90 -4.49 -7.78
N VAL A 141 -8.95 -5.18 -8.21
CA VAL A 141 -10.24 -4.55 -8.52
C VAL A 141 -11.34 -5.29 -7.79
N ARG A 142 -12.18 -4.57 -7.07
CA ARG A 142 -13.40 -5.14 -6.48
C ARG A 142 -14.35 -5.62 -7.58
N ALA A 143 -14.93 -6.80 -7.43
CA ALA A 143 -15.77 -7.43 -8.46
C ALA A 143 -16.87 -6.49 -9.00
N GLU A 144 -17.44 -5.65 -8.14
CA GLU A 144 -18.48 -4.68 -8.47
C GLU A 144 -18.00 -3.55 -9.42
N TYR A 145 -16.69 -3.35 -9.54
CA TYR A 145 -16.06 -2.35 -10.41
C TYR A 145 -15.30 -2.98 -11.58
N LEU A 146 -15.37 -4.29 -11.77
CA LEU A 146 -14.56 -4.99 -12.77
C LEU A 146 -14.80 -4.47 -14.18
N GLU A 147 -16.05 -4.42 -14.63
CA GLU A 147 -16.41 -3.94 -15.98
C GLU A 147 -15.89 -2.51 -16.22
N ARG A 148 -16.06 -1.63 -15.24
CA ARG A 148 -15.57 -0.25 -15.32
C ARG A 148 -14.04 -0.19 -15.36
N ALA A 149 -13.37 -1.01 -14.56
CA ALA A 149 -11.91 -1.08 -14.56
C ALA A 149 -11.36 -1.59 -15.90
N GLU A 150 -12.01 -2.57 -16.53
CA GLU A 150 -11.64 -3.03 -17.87
C GLU A 150 -11.72 -1.89 -18.90
N GLN A 151 -12.82 -1.14 -18.89
CA GLN A 151 -13.00 0.02 -19.76
C GLN A 151 -11.93 1.08 -19.54
N ILE A 152 -11.57 1.35 -18.28
CA ILE A 152 -10.52 2.33 -17.92
C ILE A 152 -9.13 1.85 -18.35
N ILE A 153 -8.78 0.60 -18.04
CA ILE A 153 -7.42 0.04 -18.18
C ILE A 153 -7.13 -0.35 -19.63
N HIS A 154 -8.10 -0.94 -20.32
CA HIS A 154 -7.96 -1.43 -21.70
C HIS A 154 -8.55 -0.47 -22.74
N GLY A 155 -9.25 0.58 -22.31
CA GLY A 155 -9.82 1.59 -23.20
C GLY A 155 -8.76 2.27 -24.08
N THR A 156 -9.12 2.51 -25.34
CA THR A 156 -8.26 3.15 -26.34
C THR A 156 -8.70 4.56 -26.71
N ASP A 157 -9.84 5.01 -26.17
CA ASP A 157 -10.34 6.37 -26.34
C ASP A 157 -9.42 7.41 -25.70
N GLU A 158 -9.51 8.66 -26.16
CA GLU A 158 -8.70 9.77 -25.66
C GLU A 158 -8.86 9.95 -24.14
N GLY A 159 -7.77 9.71 -23.40
CA GLY A 159 -7.70 9.86 -21.94
C GLY A 159 -7.83 8.55 -21.16
N LEU A 160 -8.20 7.43 -21.79
CA LEU A 160 -8.25 6.10 -21.17
C LEU A 160 -6.99 5.27 -21.47
N GLY A 161 -6.91 4.08 -20.88
CA GLY A 161 -5.82 3.13 -21.05
C GLY A 161 -4.72 3.27 -20.00
N ALA A 162 -4.19 2.14 -19.52
CA ALA A 162 -3.11 2.08 -18.54
C ALA A 162 -2.12 0.96 -18.89
N PRO A 163 -1.21 1.18 -19.85
CA PRO A 163 -0.42 0.11 -20.49
C PRO A 163 0.60 -0.57 -19.56
N SER A 164 0.98 0.06 -18.44
CA SER A 164 1.87 -0.57 -17.46
C SER A 164 1.20 -1.69 -16.68
N ILE A 165 -0.14 -1.67 -16.58
CA ILE A 165 -0.91 -2.72 -15.91
C ILE A 165 -0.94 -3.95 -16.81
N ARG A 166 -0.20 -4.98 -16.41
CA ARG A 166 -0.11 -6.26 -17.13
C ARG A 166 -1.04 -7.33 -16.59
N GLN A 167 -1.67 -7.11 -15.44
CA GLN A 167 -2.64 -8.03 -14.84
C GLN A 167 -3.69 -7.28 -14.03
N ILE A 168 -4.95 -7.71 -14.16
CA ILE A 168 -6.04 -7.37 -13.25
C ILE A 168 -6.29 -8.59 -12.35
N VAL A 169 -6.46 -8.36 -11.05
CA VAL A 169 -6.83 -9.39 -10.07
C VAL A 169 -8.12 -8.96 -9.40
N VAL A 170 -9.10 -9.85 -9.32
CA VAL A 170 -10.41 -9.55 -8.73
C VAL A 170 -10.36 -9.79 -7.22
N ILE A 171 -10.89 -8.84 -6.46
CA ILE A 171 -11.23 -9.01 -5.04
C ILE A 171 -12.76 -9.17 -4.99
N GLY A 172 -13.25 -10.34 -4.61
CA GLY A 172 -14.70 -10.58 -4.64
C GLY A 172 -15.12 -11.85 -3.91
N ASP A 173 -16.40 -12.17 -4.02
CA ASP A 173 -17.08 -13.27 -3.34
C ASP A 173 -17.03 -14.61 -4.10
N GLY A 174 -16.06 -14.78 -4.99
CA GLY A 174 -15.90 -16.00 -5.79
C GLY A 174 -16.80 -16.05 -7.04
N THR A 175 -17.44 -14.95 -7.42
CA THR A 175 -18.07 -14.82 -8.74
C THR A 175 -17.05 -15.11 -9.84
N PRO A 176 -17.26 -16.12 -10.71
CA PRO A 176 -16.29 -16.47 -11.75
C PRO A 176 -16.10 -15.35 -12.77
N THR A 177 -14.84 -15.04 -13.07
CA THR A 177 -14.46 -14.06 -14.10
C THR A 177 -13.33 -14.59 -14.96
N ALA A 178 -12.90 -13.83 -15.97
CA ALA A 178 -11.71 -14.14 -16.76
C ALA A 178 -10.38 -13.88 -16.00
N TYR A 179 -10.45 -13.23 -14.84
CA TYR A 179 -9.29 -12.81 -14.05
C TYR A 179 -9.11 -13.70 -12.81
N PRO A 180 -7.88 -13.84 -12.30
CA PRO A 180 -7.63 -14.51 -11.04
C PRO A 180 -8.38 -13.82 -9.89
N GLU A 181 -8.91 -14.62 -8.97
CA GLU A 181 -9.60 -14.14 -7.76
C GLU A 181 -8.64 -14.19 -6.56
N PHE A 182 -8.44 -13.05 -5.91
CA PHE A 182 -7.39 -12.85 -4.91
C PHE A 182 -7.47 -13.84 -3.74
N ALA A 183 -8.65 -14.04 -3.15
CA ALA A 183 -8.80 -14.92 -2.00
C ALA A 183 -8.48 -16.38 -2.34
N ALA A 184 -8.92 -16.85 -3.51
CA ALA A 184 -8.64 -18.19 -4.03
C ALA A 184 -7.14 -18.39 -4.31
N GLU A 185 -6.49 -17.40 -4.91
CA GLU A 185 -5.06 -17.48 -5.27
C GLU A 185 -4.13 -17.51 -4.05
N ILE A 186 -4.56 -16.96 -2.92
CA ILE A 186 -3.75 -16.95 -1.69
C ILE A 186 -4.09 -18.09 -0.71
N ALA A 187 -5.29 -18.68 -0.78
CA ALA A 187 -5.82 -19.59 0.24
C ALA A 187 -4.93 -20.80 0.55
N SER A 188 -4.23 -21.34 -0.46
CA SER A 188 -3.39 -22.55 -0.32
C SER A 188 -1.90 -22.25 -0.12
N ARG A 189 -1.54 -20.97 0.01
CA ARG A 189 -0.13 -20.58 0.10
C ARG A 189 0.44 -20.77 1.50
N PRO A 190 1.77 -20.93 1.64
CA PRO A 190 2.42 -20.95 2.94
C PRO A 190 2.19 -19.66 3.73
N ASN A 191 2.01 -19.79 5.04
CA ASN A 191 1.85 -18.66 5.97
C ASN A 191 3.16 -17.89 6.24
N THR A 192 4.23 -18.22 5.52
CA THR A 192 5.55 -17.61 5.63
C THR A 192 6.10 -17.33 4.24
N PHE A 193 6.20 -16.05 3.91
CA PHE A 193 6.89 -15.57 2.72
C PHE A 193 8.41 -15.44 2.95
N VAL A 194 9.18 -15.89 1.96
CA VAL A 194 10.63 -15.77 1.88
C VAL A 194 10.98 -15.25 0.48
N SER A 195 11.79 -14.20 0.41
CA SER A 195 12.31 -13.65 -0.85
C SER A 195 13.82 -13.85 -0.95
N THR A 196 14.32 -13.91 -2.18
CA THR A 196 15.75 -13.86 -2.51
C THR A 196 16.29 -12.44 -2.64
N ASP A 197 15.41 -11.44 -2.76
CA ASP A 197 15.78 -10.04 -2.94
C ASP A 197 16.18 -9.38 -1.61
N GLU A 198 16.70 -8.15 -1.69
CA GLU A 198 16.96 -7.32 -0.52
C GLU A 198 15.68 -7.10 0.31
N ARG A 199 15.86 -7.04 1.63
CA ARG A 199 14.74 -6.78 2.55
C ARG A 199 14.23 -5.36 2.36
N PRO A 200 12.91 -5.12 2.50
CA PRO A 200 12.38 -3.78 2.43
C PRO A 200 12.96 -2.89 3.53
N GLU A 201 13.12 -1.62 3.23
CA GLU A 201 13.71 -0.59 4.10
C GLU A 201 12.68 0.50 4.43
N LEU A 202 12.99 1.32 5.42
CA LEU A 202 12.12 2.42 5.83
C LEU A 202 11.91 3.47 4.74
N ASP A 203 12.87 3.64 3.84
CA ASP A 203 12.82 4.63 2.77
C ASP A 203 12.18 4.10 1.47
N ASP A 204 11.76 2.83 1.46
CA ASP A 204 10.98 2.29 0.33
C ASP A 204 9.64 3.01 0.19
N GLU A 205 9.24 3.29 -1.05
CA GLU A 205 7.91 3.80 -1.37
C GLU A 205 6.86 2.79 -0.86
N ALA A 206 5.85 3.30 -0.15
CA ALA A 206 4.81 2.49 0.47
C ALA A 206 3.42 2.86 -0.02
N LEU A 207 3.19 4.15 -0.29
CA LEU A 207 1.89 4.66 -0.69
C LEU A 207 2.05 5.83 -1.65
N LEU A 208 1.35 5.77 -2.78
CA LEU A 208 1.27 6.83 -3.78
C LEU A 208 -0.16 7.32 -3.88
N VAL A 209 -0.44 8.48 -3.27
CA VAL A 209 -1.76 9.11 -3.29
C VAL A 209 -1.76 10.36 -4.15
N TYR A 210 -2.86 10.59 -4.88
CA TYR A 210 -2.96 11.73 -5.78
C TYR A 210 -3.77 12.86 -5.15
N THR A 211 -3.29 14.08 -5.31
CA THR A 211 -4.04 15.29 -4.92
C THR A 211 -5.27 15.49 -5.82
N SER A 212 -6.33 16.11 -5.32
CA SER A 212 -7.55 16.40 -6.10
C SER A 212 -7.36 17.22 -7.38
N GLY A 213 -6.22 17.92 -7.55
CA GLY A 213 -5.89 18.60 -8.80
C GLY A 213 -6.72 19.87 -9.07
N THR A 214 -7.09 20.61 -8.02
CA THR A 214 -7.89 21.86 -8.19
C THR A 214 -7.18 22.93 -9.03
N THR A 215 -5.85 22.87 -9.14
CA THR A 215 -5.03 23.84 -9.89
C THR A 215 -4.32 23.23 -11.09
N GLY A 216 -4.75 22.06 -11.59
CA GLY A 216 -4.11 21.35 -12.71
C GLY A 216 -4.18 19.83 -12.57
N ALA A 217 -3.39 19.10 -13.36
CA ALA A 217 -3.37 17.64 -13.27
C ALA A 217 -3.03 17.16 -11.84
N PRO A 218 -3.68 16.11 -11.33
CA PRO A 218 -3.34 15.49 -10.05
C PRO A 218 -1.84 15.18 -9.94
N LYS A 219 -1.25 15.49 -8.79
CA LYS A 219 0.16 15.21 -8.48
C LYS A 219 0.24 14.00 -7.57
N GLY A 220 1.12 13.06 -7.91
CA GLY A 220 1.42 11.91 -7.07
C GLY A 220 2.26 12.34 -5.85
N VAL A 221 1.75 12.07 -4.66
CA VAL A 221 2.45 12.23 -3.39
C VAL A 221 2.99 10.87 -2.98
N VAL A 222 4.30 10.73 -3.09
CA VAL A 222 5.03 9.51 -2.72
C VAL A 222 5.28 9.55 -1.21
N LEU A 223 4.83 8.51 -0.51
CA LEU A 223 5.06 8.31 0.91
C LEU A 223 5.85 7.02 1.13
N THR A 224 6.92 7.12 1.91
CA THR A 224 7.75 5.97 2.30
C THR A 224 7.15 5.19 3.46
N GLN A 225 7.65 3.99 3.75
CA GLN A 225 7.26 3.25 4.95
C GLN A 225 7.53 4.09 6.22
N TYR A 226 8.65 4.82 6.26
CA TYR A 226 8.95 5.73 7.36
C TYR A 226 7.87 6.80 7.54
N ASN A 227 7.41 7.42 6.45
CA ASN A 227 6.36 8.43 6.52
C ASN A 227 5.09 7.85 7.15
N LEU A 228 4.66 6.67 6.73
CA LEU A 228 3.48 6.01 7.29
C LEU A 228 3.67 5.68 8.77
N MET A 229 4.83 5.14 9.15
CA MET A 229 5.10 4.71 10.52
C MET A 229 5.26 5.87 11.50
N ILE A 230 5.93 6.96 11.09
CA ILE A 230 6.09 8.13 11.95
C ILE A 230 4.78 8.89 12.12
N ASP A 231 3.95 8.95 11.07
CA ASP A 231 2.61 9.54 11.14
C ASP A 231 1.70 8.74 12.06
N ALA A 232 1.64 7.41 11.89
CA ALA A 232 0.87 6.52 12.76
C ALA A 232 1.29 6.64 14.24
N LYS A 233 2.60 6.74 14.50
CA LYS A 233 3.12 7.01 15.86
C LYS A 233 2.65 8.36 16.39
N GLY A 234 2.74 9.41 15.57
CA GLY A 234 2.28 10.76 15.95
C GLY A 234 0.79 10.80 16.28
N ILE A 235 -0.05 10.20 15.44
CA ILE A 235 -1.49 10.08 15.64
C ILE A 235 -1.79 9.29 16.92
N SER A 236 -1.14 8.13 17.12
CA SER A 236 -1.30 7.31 18.32
C SER A 236 -0.97 8.09 19.60
N GLN A 237 0.12 8.86 19.59
CA GLN A 237 0.52 9.68 20.74
C GLN A 237 -0.45 10.84 20.97
N TRP A 238 -0.84 11.56 19.92
CA TRP A 238 -1.77 12.67 20.02
C TRP A 238 -3.13 12.22 20.59
N GLN A 239 -3.67 11.15 20.03
CA GLN A 239 -5.00 10.63 20.37
C GLN A 239 -4.98 9.72 21.60
N ALA A 240 -3.83 9.52 22.23
CA ALA A 240 -3.62 8.59 23.34
C ALA A 240 -4.17 7.18 23.05
N ILE A 241 -3.94 6.69 21.83
CA ILE A 241 -4.37 5.34 21.41
C ILE A 241 -3.49 4.31 22.09
N THR A 242 -4.13 3.43 22.87
CA THR A 242 -3.49 2.34 23.60
C THR A 242 -3.98 0.98 23.10
N GLY A 243 -3.35 -0.10 23.59
CA GLY A 243 -3.66 -1.45 23.13
C GLY A 243 -5.05 -1.99 23.48
N ASN A 244 -5.90 -1.29 24.22
CA ASN A 244 -7.19 -1.83 24.69
C ASN A 244 -8.42 -1.16 24.06
N GLN A 245 -8.21 -0.41 22.98
CA GLN A 245 -9.26 0.33 22.29
C GLN A 245 -9.55 -0.27 20.92
N ARG A 246 -10.78 -0.06 20.44
CA ARG A 246 -11.16 -0.27 19.05
C ARG A 246 -11.34 1.09 18.40
N MET A 247 -10.79 1.25 17.20
CA MET A 247 -10.96 2.44 16.39
C MET A 247 -11.89 2.09 15.23
N MET A 248 -12.84 2.99 14.95
CA MET A 248 -13.72 2.95 13.79
C MET A 248 -13.33 4.07 12.83
#